data_AF-A0A3P8WY95-F1
#
_entry.id   AF-A0A3P8WY95-F1
#
_cell.length_a   1.000
_cell.length_b   1.000
_cell.length_c   1.000
_cell.angle_alpha   90.00
_cell.angle_beta   90.00
_cell.angle_gamma   90.00
#
_symmetry.space_group_name_H-M   'P 1'
#
loop_
_entity.id
_entity.type
_entity.pdbx_description
1 polymer ?
#
loop_
_entity_poly.entity_id
_entity_poly.type
_entity_poly.pdbx_seq_one_letter_code
_entity_poly.pdbx_strand_id
1 'polypeptide(L)'
;MDTFSNLLYVKSMKPELSYLAHNLVEIDKYRVETCCVIGNYYSLRSQHEKAALYFQRALKLNPRCLGAWTLMGHEYMEMKNTSAAIQAYRHAIEVNKRDYRAWYGLGQTYEILKMPFYCLYYYRKAHQLRPNDSRMLVALGESYEKLSQQVEAKKCYWRAYSVGDVEKMALLKLAKLHEQLNESDDAAQCYMLYIQDIFSCGEQLEHAEVSTALRYLGQYYFKNKLYEEASLCAQRCCDYNDAREEGKALLRQISQVRDQIETPSTDLFAPLSNNTPARRVSPLNLISFTP
;
A
#
# COMPACT_ATOMS: atom_id res chain seq x y z
N MET A 1 5.20 -0.30 29.26
CA MET A 1 6.55 -0.31 28.67
C MET A 1 6.56 -1.04 27.33
N ASP A 2 5.96 -2.23 27.21
CA ASP A 2 5.91 -3.00 25.95
C ASP A 2 5.28 -2.25 24.77
N THR A 3 4.23 -1.47 25.02
CA THR A 3 3.62 -0.61 23.99
C THR A 3 4.53 0.52 23.55
N PHE A 4 5.34 1.05 24.47
CA PHE A 4 6.29 2.13 24.19
C PHE A 4 7.49 1.61 23.39
N SER A 5 8.05 0.45 23.74
CA SER A 5 9.12 -0.16 22.94
C SER A 5 8.65 -0.53 21.52
N ASN A 6 7.42 -1.01 21.37
CA ASN A 6 6.83 -1.28 20.05
C ASN A 6 6.63 0.01 19.25
N LEU A 7 6.23 1.11 19.88
CA LEU A 7 6.13 2.41 19.22
C LEU A 7 7.50 2.91 18.74
N LEU A 8 8.53 2.81 19.58
CA LEU A 8 9.90 3.18 19.22
C LEU A 8 10.43 2.33 18.06
N TYR A 9 10.07 1.04 18.05
CA TYR A 9 10.39 0.13 16.95
C TYR A 9 9.72 0.56 15.64
N VAL A 10 8.40 0.83 15.67
CA VAL A 10 7.65 1.30 14.48
C VAL A 10 8.19 2.62 13.96
N LYS A 11 8.56 3.56 14.85
CA LYS A 11 9.20 4.83 14.46
C LYS A 11 10.67 4.69 14.07
N SER A 12 11.26 3.50 14.15
CA SER A 12 12.68 3.23 13.87
C SER A 12 13.67 4.08 14.68
N MET A 13 13.30 4.51 15.89
CA MET A 13 14.12 5.34 16.78
C MET A 13 15.17 4.50 17.53
N LYS A 14 16.26 4.16 16.82
CA LYS A 14 17.37 3.34 17.34
C LYS A 14 18.00 3.85 18.65
N PRO A 15 18.35 5.15 18.83
CA PRO A 15 19.05 5.60 20.02
C PRO A 15 18.17 5.52 21.27
N GLU A 16 16.91 5.93 21.17
CA GLU A 16 15.95 5.91 22.27
C GLU A 16 15.65 4.47 22.71
N LEU A 17 15.49 3.54 21.76
CA LEU A 17 15.26 2.13 22.07
C LEU A 17 16.49 1.49 22.73
N SER A 18 17.71 1.86 22.31
CA SER A 18 18.96 1.41 22.94
C SER A 18 19.05 1.90 24.38
N TYR A 19 18.80 3.19 24.60
CA TYR A 19 18.83 3.79 25.94
C TYR A 19 17.81 3.13 26.86
N LEU A 20 16.58 2.94 26.39
CA LEU A 20 15.52 2.24 27.12
C LEU A 20 15.93 0.80 27.48
N ALA A 21 16.50 0.05 26.53
CA ALA A 21 16.92 -1.32 26.76
C ALA A 21 18.01 -1.41 27.85
N HIS A 22 19.02 -0.53 27.82
CA HIS A 22 20.08 -0.51 28.84
C HIS A 22 19.55 -0.14 30.22
N ASN A 23 18.72 0.91 30.30
CA ASN A 23 18.13 1.35 31.57
C ASN A 23 17.26 0.25 32.20
N LEU A 24 16.43 -0.44 31.41
CA LEU A 24 15.60 -1.54 31.93
C LEU A 24 16.41 -2.75 32.39
N VAL A 25 17.56 -3.02 31.76
CA VAL A 25 18.48 -4.09 32.20
C VAL A 25 19.12 -3.77 33.55
N GLU A 26 19.46 -2.51 33.78
CA GLU A 26 20.03 -2.04 35.07
C GLU A 26 19.01 -2.12 36.20
N ILE A 27 17.73 -1.86 35.91
CA ILE A 27 16.64 -1.94 36.90
C ILE A 27 16.30 -3.40 37.22
N ASP A 28 15.89 -4.18 36.21
CA ASP A 28 15.51 -5.59 36.39
C ASP A 28 15.61 -6.37 35.08
N LYS A 29 16.58 -7.29 35.04
CA LYS A 29 16.88 -8.13 33.90
C LYS A 29 15.88 -9.28 33.68
N TYR A 30 15.21 -9.76 34.72
CA TYR A 30 14.41 -10.99 34.68
C TYR A 30 12.90 -10.73 34.57
N ARG A 31 12.53 -9.53 34.12
CA ARG A 31 11.17 -9.15 33.74
C ARG A 31 10.84 -9.53 32.30
N VAL A 32 9.57 -9.86 32.08
CA VAL A 32 9.03 -10.17 30.74
C VAL A 32 9.12 -8.93 29.86
N GLU A 33 8.77 -7.78 30.41
CA GLU A 33 8.77 -6.48 29.73
C GLU A 33 10.20 -6.12 29.26
N THR A 34 11.18 -6.23 30.17
CA THR A 34 12.60 -5.99 29.85
C THR A 34 13.09 -6.92 28.74
N CYS A 35 12.76 -8.22 28.81
CA CYS A 35 13.12 -9.17 27.75
C CYS A 35 12.47 -8.81 26.40
N CYS A 36 11.21 -8.37 26.39
CA CYS A 36 10.53 -7.91 25.19
C CYS A 36 11.17 -6.65 24.60
N VAL A 37 11.55 -5.66 25.43
CA VAL A 37 12.26 -4.45 24.95
C VAL A 37 13.61 -4.80 24.35
N ILE A 38 14.39 -5.69 24.99
CA ILE A 38 15.67 -6.16 24.47
C ILE A 38 15.48 -6.93 23.16
N GLY A 39 14.42 -7.75 23.06
CA GLY A 39 14.03 -8.42 21.82
C GLY A 39 13.82 -7.42 20.68
N ASN A 40 13.01 -6.38 20.91
CA ASN A 40 12.78 -5.30 19.94
C ASN A 40 14.07 -4.57 19.57
N TYR A 41 14.96 -4.32 20.55
CA TYR A 41 16.25 -3.69 20.30
C TYR A 41 17.14 -4.53 19.37
N TYR A 42 17.25 -5.84 19.61
CA TYR A 42 18.02 -6.72 18.73
C TYR A 42 17.37 -6.90 17.35
N SER A 43 16.03 -6.94 17.29
CA SER A 43 15.28 -6.96 16.03
C SER A 43 15.58 -5.72 15.19
N LEU A 44 15.61 -4.54 15.79
CA LEU A 44 15.94 -3.28 15.10
C LEU A 44 17.41 -3.20 14.65
N ARG A 45 18.28 -4.03 15.24
CA ARG A 45 19.68 -4.24 14.81
C ARG A 45 19.84 -5.38 13.80
N SER A 46 18.73 -5.96 13.32
CA SER A 46 18.70 -7.11 12.42
C SER A 46 19.38 -8.37 12.98
N GLN A 47 19.49 -8.49 14.31
CA GLN A 47 20.01 -9.66 15.01
C GLN A 47 18.85 -10.56 15.46
N HIS A 48 18.13 -11.11 14.48
CA HIS A 48 16.87 -11.83 14.67
C HIS A 48 17.00 -13.08 15.56
N GLU A 49 18.11 -13.81 15.48
CA GLU A 49 18.37 -14.98 16.33
C GLU A 49 18.41 -14.61 17.82
N LYS A 50 19.07 -13.50 18.15
CA LYS A 50 19.12 -12.99 19.53
C LYS A 50 17.77 -12.46 19.95
N ALA A 51 17.07 -11.74 19.08
CA ALA A 51 15.72 -11.25 19.36
C ALA A 51 14.77 -12.41 19.72
N ALA A 52 14.74 -13.46 18.89
CA ALA A 52 13.97 -14.67 19.14
C ALA A 52 14.35 -15.35 20.46
N LEU A 53 15.64 -15.42 20.79
CA LEU A 53 16.09 -15.96 22.08
C LEU A 53 15.57 -15.14 23.28
N TYR A 54 15.57 -13.81 23.18
CA TYR A 54 15.04 -12.95 24.24
C TYR A 54 13.52 -13.03 24.36
N PHE A 55 12.79 -13.14 23.25
CA PHE A 55 11.35 -13.41 23.30
C PHE A 55 11.06 -14.80 23.90
N GLN A 56 11.85 -15.82 23.57
CA GLN A 56 11.72 -17.14 24.18
C GLN A 56 12.00 -17.08 25.70
N ARG A 57 12.97 -16.27 26.15
CA ARG A 57 13.20 -16.02 27.59
C ARG A 57 12.01 -15.31 28.23
N ALA A 58 11.43 -14.31 27.57
CA ALA A 58 10.21 -13.64 28.03
C ALA A 58 9.06 -14.64 28.22
N LEU A 59 8.90 -15.58 27.29
CA LEU A 59 7.89 -16.64 27.36
C LEU A 59 8.16 -17.68 28.45
N LYS A 60 9.43 -17.98 28.77
CA LYS A 60 9.79 -18.83 29.92
C LYS A 60 9.42 -18.17 31.26
N LEU A 61 9.54 -16.85 31.35
CA LEU A 61 9.14 -16.08 32.53
C LEU A 61 7.61 -15.96 32.63
N ASN A 62 6.93 -15.70 31.51
CA ASN A 62 5.48 -15.68 31.45
C ASN A 62 4.97 -16.28 30.11
N PRO A 63 4.44 -17.52 30.12
CA PRO A 63 3.99 -18.19 28.90
C PRO A 63 2.71 -17.57 28.32
N ARG A 64 1.98 -16.76 29.10
CA ARG A 64 0.76 -16.06 28.66
C ARG A 64 1.03 -14.69 28.05
N CYS A 65 2.30 -14.30 27.87
CA CYS A 65 2.65 -13.03 27.23
C CYS A 65 2.35 -13.09 25.72
N LEU A 66 1.22 -12.51 25.33
CA LEU A 66 0.73 -12.47 23.95
C LEU A 66 1.68 -11.75 22.99
N GLY A 67 2.15 -10.58 23.40
CA GLY A 67 3.05 -9.76 22.58
C GLY A 67 4.33 -10.52 22.23
N ALA A 68 4.92 -11.24 23.19
CA ALA A 68 6.13 -12.01 22.97
C ALA A 68 5.94 -13.14 21.95
N TRP A 69 4.81 -13.86 21.97
CA TRP A 69 4.52 -14.88 20.94
C TRP A 69 4.42 -14.28 19.54
N THR A 70 3.71 -13.15 19.39
CA THR A 70 3.57 -12.47 18.08
C THR A 70 4.89 -11.93 17.55
N LEU A 71 5.69 -11.27 18.41
CA LEU A 71 6.98 -10.72 18.04
C LEU A 71 7.98 -11.82 17.70
N MET A 72 7.99 -12.92 18.46
CA MET A 72 8.80 -14.10 18.14
C MET A 72 8.43 -14.68 16.78
N GLY A 73 7.13 -14.71 16.43
CA GLY A 73 6.67 -15.09 15.09
C GLY A 73 7.21 -14.18 13.98
N HIS A 74 7.24 -12.86 14.19
CA HIS A 74 7.83 -11.92 13.23
C HIS A 74 9.33 -12.16 13.07
N GLU A 75 10.09 -12.38 14.16
CA GLU A 75 11.52 -12.69 14.05
C GLU A 75 11.78 -13.98 13.27
N TYR A 76 10.95 -15.02 13.47
CA TYR A 76 11.06 -16.24 12.67
C TYR A 76 10.76 -16.02 11.19
N MET A 77 9.86 -15.09 10.86
CA MET A 77 9.60 -14.69 9.47
C MET A 77 10.79 -13.99 8.83
N GLU A 78 11.45 -13.07 9.54
CA GLU A 78 12.68 -12.41 9.07
C GLU A 78 13.82 -13.41 8.88
N MET A 79 13.92 -14.43 9.73
CA MET A 79 14.85 -15.55 9.58
C MET A 79 14.44 -16.55 8.48
N LYS A 80 13.32 -16.31 7.77
CA LYS A 80 12.72 -17.21 6.76
C LYS A 80 12.36 -18.60 7.29
N ASN A 81 12.25 -18.74 8.61
CA ASN A 81 11.82 -19.98 9.26
C ASN A 81 10.29 -19.98 9.42
N THR A 82 9.59 -20.27 8.33
CA THR A 82 8.13 -20.19 8.26
C THR A 82 7.43 -21.22 9.16
N SER A 83 8.02 -22.40 9.39
CA SER A 83 7.41 -23.43 10.23
C SER A 83 7.37 -23.02 11.71
N ALA A 84 8.48 -22.48 12.23
CA ALA A 84 8.55 -21.95 13.60
C ALA A 84 7.65 -20.71 13.76
N ALA A 85 7.58 -19.84 12.75
CA ALA A 85 6.67 -18.69 12.75
C ALA A 85 5.21 -19.12 12.89
N ILE A 86 4.75 -20.10 12.10
CA ILE A 86 3.38 -20.62 12.17
C ILE A 86 3.07 -21.18 13.56
N GLN A 87 3.99 -21.92 14.17
CA GLN A 87 3.83 -22.44 15.54
C GLN A 87 3.71 -21.30 16.56
N ALA A 88 4.57 -20.29 16.46
CA ALA A 88 4.53 -19.13 17.36
C ALA A 88 3.20 -18.37 17.27
N TYR A 89 2.70 -18.12 16.06
CA TYR A 89 1.41 -17.45 15.89
C TYR A 89 0.22 -18.32 16.32
N ARG A 90 0.26 -19.64 16.10
CA ARG A 90 -0.78 -20.55 16.60
C ARG A 90 -0.86 -20.52 18.12
N HIS A 91 0.29 -20.55 18.81
CA HIS A 91 0.33 -20.37 20.25
C HIS A 91 -0.20 -18.99 20.70
N ALA A 92 0.12 -17.92 19.97
CA ALA A 92 -0.46 -16.60 20.26
C ALA A 92 -2.00 -16.62 20.21
N ILE A 93 -2.58 -17.31 19.22
CA ILE A 93 -4.03 -17.47 19.06
C ILE A 93 -4.64 -18.36 20.15
N GLU A 94 -3.94 -19.42 20.56
CA GLU A 94 -4.37 -20.28 21.67
C GLU A 94 -4.45 -19.49 22.99
N VAL A 95 -3.48 -18.60 23.24
CA VAL A 95 -3.49 -17.73 24.43
C VAL A 95 -4.61 -16.68 24.32
N ASN A 96 -4.77 -16.03 23.17
CA ASN A 96 -5.87 -15.10 22.93
C ASN A 96 -6.31 -15.06 21.47
N LYS A 97 -7.51 -15.58 21.23
CA LYS A 97 -8.14 -15.62 19.91
C LYS A 97 -8.50 -14.24 19.34
N ARG A 98 -8.50 -13.20 20.17
CA ARG A 98 -8.83 -11.82 19.77
C ARG A 98 -7.61 -11.00 19.32
N ASP A 99 -6.39 -11.55 19.35
CA ASP A 99 -5.22 -10.83 18.84
C ASP A 99 -5.19 -10.87 17.31
N TYR A 100 -5.58 -9.77 16.68
CA TYR A 100 -5.60 -9.64 15.22
C TYR A 100 -4.19 -9.74 14.60
N ARG A 101 -3.13 -9.38 15.34
CA ARG A 101 -1.76 -9.40 14.82
C ARG A 101 -1.28 -10.81 14.54
N ALA A 102 -1.64 -11.77 15.40
CA ALA A 102 -1.32 -13.17 15.20
C ALA A 102 -2.06 -13.75 13.98
N TRP A 103 -3.34 -13.39 13.81
CA TRP A 103 -4.13 -13.80 12.64
C TRP A 103 -3.57 -13.20 11.34
N TYR A 104 -3.18 -11.92 11.37
CA TYR A 104 -2.54 -11.26 10.25
C TYR A 104 -1.18 -11.87 9.92
N GLY A 105 -0.33 -12.08 10.93
CA GLY A 105 0.97 -12.74 10.79
C GLY A 105 0.84 -14.15 10.19
N LEU A 106 -0.15 -14.94 10.61
CA LEU A 106 -0.45 -16.22 9.94
C LEU A 106 -0.84 -16.03 8.48
N GLY A 107 -1.75 -15.10 8.17
CA GLY A 107 -2.12 -14.78 6.79
C GLY A 107 -0.88 -14.48 5.94
N GLN A 108 -0.01 -13.59 6.42
CA GLN A 108 1.24 -13.22 5.76
C GLN A 108 2.19 -14.42 5.60
N THR A 109 2.30 -15.30 6.60
CA THR A 109 3.10 -16.53 6.46
C THR A 109 2.60 -17.44 5.35
N TYR A 110 1.28 -17.66 5.26
CA TYR A 110 0.67 -18.51 4.24
C TYR A 110 0.69 -17.85 2.87
N GLU A 111 0.67 -16.52 2.82
CA GLU A 111 0.86 -15.75 1.61
C GLU A 111 2.26 -15.94 1.02
N ILE A 112 3.30 -15.88 1.85
CA ILE A 112 4.69 -16.17 1.43
C ILE A 112 4.82 -17.61 0.94
N LEU A 113 4.11 -18.55 1.58
CA LEU A 113 4.04 -19.95 1.14
C LEU A 113 3.20 -20.16 -0.13
N LYS A 114 2.65 -19.09 -0.74
CA LYS A 114 1.82 -19.13 -1.95
C LYS A 114 0.58 -20.03 -1.81
N MET A 115 -0.01 -20.07 -0.62
CA MET A 115 -1.25 -20.79 -0.33
C MET A 115 -2.42 -19.81 -0.12
N PRO A 116 -3.01 -19.27 -1.20
CA PRO A 116 -3.95 -18.14 -1.11
C PRO A 116 -5.27 -18.49 -0.40
N PHE A 117 -5.75 -19.73 -0.48
CA PHE A 117 -6.97 -20.15 0.21
C PHE A 117 -6.85 -20.11 1.74
N TYR A 118 -5.73 -20.60 2.28
CA TYR A 118 -5.46 -20.55 3.73
C TYR A 118 -5.24 -19.11 4.18
N CYS A 119 -4.47 -18.36 3.40
CA CYS A 119 -4.24 -16.93 3.63
C CYS A 119 -5.56 -16.15 3.77
N LEU A 120 -6.48 -16.34 2.83
CA LEU A 120 -7.79 -15.69 2.83
C LEU A 120 -8.59 -15.97 4.11
N TYR A 121 -8.58 -17.22 4.59
CA TYR A 121 -9.25 -17.57 5.84
C TYR A 121 -8.69 -16.80 7.04
N TYR A 122 -7.35 -16.73 7.17
CA TYR A 122 -6.70 -16.05 8.28
C TYR A 122 -6.86 -14.53 8.21
N TYR A 123 -6.71 -13.93 7.03
CA TYR A 123 -6.98 -12.49 6.86
C TYR A 123 -8.45 -12.13 7.11
N ARG A 124 -9.40 -13.00 6.73
CA ARG A 124 -10.82 -12.76 7.04
C ARG A 124 -11.07 -12.77 8.54
N LYS A 125 -10.40 -13.64 9.30
CA LYS A 125 -10.44 -13.65 10.78
C LYS A 125 -9.81 -12.39 11.37
N ALA A 126 -8.68 -11.93 10.83
CA ALA A 126 -8.07 -10.69 11.26
C ALA A 126 -8.99 -9.47 11.00
N HIS A 127 -9.61 -9.39 9.82
CA HIS A 127 -10.57 -8.34 9.47
C HIS A 127 -11.82 -8.35 10.35
N GLN A 128 -12.33 -9.52 10.75
CA GLN A 128 -13.46 -9.61 11.70
C GLN A 128 -13.15 -8.96 13.05
N LEU A 129 -11.89 -8.98 13.49
CA LEU A 129 -11.46 -8.35 14.74
C LEU A 129 -11.23 -6.83 14.57
N ARG A 130 -10.76 -6.40 13.40
CA ARG A 130 -10.53 -4.99 13.05
C ARG A 130 -11.18 -4.66 11.71
N PRO A 131 -12.49 -4.35 11.70
CA PRO A 131 -13.23 -4.09 10.46
C PRO A 131 -12.85 -2.77 9.77
N ASN A 132 -12.24 -1.85 10.52
CA ASN A 132 -11.88 -0.50 10.07
C ASN A 132 -10.37 -0.33 9.83
N ASP A 133 -9.60 -1.42 9.66
CA ASP A 133 -8.18 -1.33 9.30
C ASP A 133 -8.01 -1.57 7.79
N SER A 134 -7.45 -0.60 7.06
CA SER A 134 -7.30 -0.68 5.60
C SER A 134 -6.33 -1.77 5.18
N ARG A 135 -5.26 -2.01 5.96
CA ARG A 135 -4.20 -2.99 5.64
C ARG A 135 -4.73 -4.40 5.51
N MET A 136 -5.66 -4.77 6.39
CA MET A 136 -6.33 -6.07 6.38
C MET A 136 -7.18 -6.26 5.12
N LEU A 137 -7.85 -5.19 4.67
CA LEU A 137 -8.67 -5.20 3.47
C LEU A 137 -7.83 -5.24 2.19
N VAL A 138 -6.70 -4.54 2.16
CA VAL A 138 -5.73 -4.61 1.07
C VAL A 138 -5.17 -6.02 0.94
N ALA A 139 -4.72 -6.64 2.04
CA ALA A 139 -4.20 -8.00 2.04
C ALA A 139 -5.27 -9.05 1.64
N LEU A 140 -6.53 -8.82 2.01
CA LEU A 140 -7.66 -9.62 1.49
C LEU A 140 -7.84 -9.43 -0.02
N GLY A 141 -7.78 -8.20 -0.51
CA GLY A 141 -7.87 -7.89 -1.95
C GLY A 141 -6.79 -8.59 -2.75
N GLU A 142 -5.54 -8.56 -2.29
CA GLU A 142 -4.42 -9.26 -2.92
C GLU A 142 -4.59 -10.78 -2.91
N SER A 143 -5.15 -11.31 -1.81
CA SER A 143 -5.47 -12.74 -1.72
C SER A 143 -6.55 -13.14 -2.72
N TYR A 144 -7.58 -12.30 -2.92
CA TYR A 144 -8.61 -12.52 -3.93
C TYR A 144 -8.08 -12.39 -5.36
N GLU A 145 -7.17 -11.45 -5.61
CA GLU A 145 -6.48 -11.31 -6.89
C GLU A 145 -5.68 -12.58 -7.24
N LYS A 146 -4.95 -13.13 -6.27
CA LYS A 146 -4.24 -14.42 -6.41
C LYS A 146 -5.17 -15.61 -6.63
N LEU A 147 -6.44 -15.52 -6.22
CA LEU A 147 -7.48 -16.53 -6.47
C LEU A 147 -8.27 -16.27 -7.78
N SER A 148 -7.88 -15.27 -8.57
CA SER A 148 -8.61 -14.82 -9.77
C SER A 148 -10.06 -14.40 -9.50
N GLN A 149 -10.39 -14.05 -8.25
CA GLN A 149 -11.68 -13.53 -7.82
C GLN A 149 -11.67 -12.00 -7.89
N GLN A 150 -11.73 -11.47 -9.11
CA GLN A 150 -11.49 -10.06 -9.37
C GLN A 150 -12.62 -9.15 -8.86
N VAL A 151 -13.88 -9.62 -8.88
CA VAL A 151 -15.03 -8.83 -8.40
C VAL A 151 -14.96 -8.61 -6.90
N GLU A 152 -14.62 -9.64 -6.14
CA GLU A 152 -14.39 -9.56 -4.69
C GLU A 152 -13.18 -8.68 -4.37
N ALA A 153 -12.08 -8.83 -5.13
CA ALA A 153 -10.89 -8.00 -4.96
C ALA A 153 -11.20 -6.50 -5.13
N LYS A 154 -11.94 -6.12 -6.19
CA LYS A 154 -12.39 -4.73 -6.39
C LYS A 154 -13.17 -4.19 -5.18
N LYS A 155 -14.12 -4.98 -4.66
CA LYS A 155 -14.91 -4.60 -3.47
C LYS A 155 -14.03 -4.41 -2.24
N CYS A 156 -13.03 -5.28 -2.04
CA CYS A 156 -12.09 -5.18 -0.92
C CYS A 156 -11.24 -3.91 -1.03
N TYR A 157 -10.67 -3.60 -2.20
CA TYR A 157 -9.87 -2.40 -2.40
C TYR A 157 -10.70 -1.11 -2.27
N TRP A 158 -11.92 -1.08 -2.83
CA TRP A 158 -12.83 0.06 -2.67
C TRP A 158 -13.19 0.31 -1.21
N ARG A 159 -13.43 -0.76 -0.45
CA ARG A 159 -13.67 -0.67 1.00
C ARG A 159 -12.43 -0.25 1.77
N ALA A 160 -11.24 -0.68 1.36
CA ALA A 160 -9.98 -0.26 1.98
C ALA A 160 -9.79 1.26 1.83
N TYR A 161 -10.10 1.79 0.64
CA TYR A 161 -10.09 3.22 0.39
C TYR A 161 -11.10 3.99 1.27
N SER A 162 -12.36 3.53 1.32
CA SER A 162 -13.41 4.24 2.06
C SER A 162 -13.20 4.31 3.57
N VAL A 163 -12.48 3.34 4.13
CA VAL A 163 -12.14 3.29 5.56
C VAL A 163 -11.01 4.26 5.92
N GLY A 164 -10.30 4.79 4.93
CA GLY A 164 -9.12 5.63 5.09
C GLY A 164 -7.86 4.79 4.93
N ASP A 165 -7.26 4.86 3.75
CA ASP A 165 -6.08 4.07 3.44
C ASP A 165 -4.81 4.71 4.03
N VAL A 166 -4.26 4.09 5.07
CA VAL A 166 -3.03 4.54 5.74
C VAL A 166 -1.81 4.38 4.84
N GLU A 167 -1.74 3.31 4.04
CA GLU A 167 -0.61 3.04 3.15
C GLU A 167 -0.78 3.70 1.78
N LYS A 168 -2.00 4.17 1.45
CA LYS A 168 -2.37 4.79 0.17
C LYS A 168 -2.12 3.88 -1.05
N MET A 169 -2.09 2.57 -0.86
CA MET A 169 -1.85 1.56 -1.90
C MET A 169 -3.13 1.00 -2.53
N ALA A 170 -4.28 1.14 -1.87
CA ALA A 170 -5.53 0.50 -2.26
C ALA A 170 -6.03 0.97 -3.63
N LEU A 171 -6.04 2.30 -3.88
CA LEU A 171 -6.47 2.86 -5.16
C LEU A 171 -5.55 2.45 -6.30
N LEU A 172 -4.24 2.38 -6.04
CA LEU A 172 -3.26 1.98 -7.05
C LEU A 172 -3.42 0.49 -7.41
N LYS A 173 -3.60 -0.39 -6.42
CA LYS A 173 -3.88 -1.82 -6.66
C LYS A 173 -5.21 -2.01 -7.39
N LEU A 174 -6.23 -1.23 -7.04
CA LEU A 174 -7.51 -1.23 -7.73
C LEU A 174 -7.36 -0.80 -9.20
N ALA A 175 -6.62 0.28 -9.47
CA ALA A 175 -6.39 0.77 -10.82
C ALA A 175 -5.65 -0.26 -11.69
N LYS A 176 -4.57 -0.88 -11.16
CA LYS A 176 -3.86 -1.99 -11.82
C LYS A 176 -4.78 -3.19 -12.10
N LEU A 177 -5.72 -3.49 -11.20
CA LEU A 177 -6.70 -4.56 -11.42
C LEU A 177 -7.68 -4.22 -12.55
N HIS A 178 -8.12 -2.95 -12.67
CA HIS A 178 -8.94 -2.49 -13.80
C HIS A 178 -8.16 -2.52 -15.12
N GLU A 179 -6.85 -2.22 -15.11
CA GLU A 179 -5.98 -2.38 -16.28
C GLU A 179 -5.92 -3.84 -16.76
N GLN A 180 -5.75 -4.79 -15.84
CA GLN A 180 -5.76 -6.23 -16.16
C GLN A 180 -7.09 -6.67 -16.80
N LEU A 181 -8.18 -5.97 -16.50
CA LEU A 181 -9.52 -6.23 -16.99
C LEU A 181 -9.89 -5.45 -18.27
N ASN A 182 -8.98 -4.62 -18.79
CA ASN A 182 -9.21 -3.69 -19.91
C ASN A 182 -10.35 -2.68 -19.66
N GLU A 183 -10.68 -2.39 -18.41
CA GLU A 183 -11.65 -1.36 -18.02
C GLU A 183 -10.93 -0.01 -17.86
N SER A 184 -10.59 0.63 -18.99
CA SER A 184 -9.73 1.81 -19.00
C SER A 184 -10.34 3.05 -18.35
N ASP A 185 -11.67 3.20 -18.42
CA ASP A 185 -12.36 4.38 -17.90
C ASP A 185 -12.35 4.40 -16.36
N ASP A 186 -12.65 3.26 -15.75
CA ASP A 186 -12.62 3.08 -14.29
C ASP A 186 -11.18 3.16 -13.75
N ALA A 187 -10.21 2.59 -14.48
CA ALA A 187 -8.79 2.71 -14.14
C ALA A 187 -8.33 4.17 -14.12
N ALA A 188 -8.70 4.96 -15.14
CA ALA A 188 -8.37 6.38 -15.20
C ALA A 188 -8.99 7.17 -14.04
N GLN A 189 -10.25 6.89 -13.66
CA GLN A 189 -10.86 7.50 -12.47
C GLN A 189 -10.11 7.16 -11.19
N CYS A 190 -9.72 5.89 -11.00
CA CYS A 190 -8.98 5.47 -9.81
C CYS A 190 -7.61 6.18 -9.72
N TYR A 191 -6.88 6.29 -10.83
CA TYR A 191 -5.61 7.02 -10.86
C TYR A 191 -5.77 8.51 -10.63
N MET A 192 -6.84 9.12 -11.16
CA MET A 192 -7.15 10.53 -10.94
C MET A 192 -7.42 10.80 -9.45
N LEU A 193 -8.23 9.98 -8.79
CA LEU A 193 -8.48 10.06 -7.35
C LEU A 193 -7.19 9.87 -6.55
N TYR A 194 -6.40 8.86 -6.89
CA TYR A 194 -5.11 8.60 -6.23
C TYR A 194 -4.18 9.81 -6.26
N ILE A 195 -4.02 10.43 -7.44
CA ILE A 195 -3.17 11.61 -7.61
C ILE A 195 -3.71 12.80 -6.81
N GLN A 196 -5.03 13.03 -6.84
CA GLN A 196 -5.66 14.10 -6.07
C GLN A 196 -5.43 13.91 -4.55
N ASP A 197 -5.60 12.69 -4.05
CA ASP A 197 -5.42 12.37 -2.64
C ASP A 197 -3.97 12.57 -2.19
N ILE A 198 -2.99 12.17 -3.01
CA ILE A 198 -1.56 12.41 -2.73
C ILE A 198 -1.25 13.90 -2.64
N PHE A 199 -1.68 14.70 -3.63
CA PHE A 199 -1.42 16.13 -3.63
C PHE A 199 -2.12 16.85 -2.48
N SER A 200 -3.31 16.40 -2.06
CA SER A 200 -4.02 16.97 -0.91
C SER A 200 -3.31 16.71 0.43
N CYS A 201 -2.61 15.57 0.56
CA CYS A 201 -1.95 15.18 1.81
C CYS A 201 -0.55 15.79 1.99
N GLY A 202 0.06 16.36 0.94
CA GLY A 202 1.35 17.05 1.03
C GLY A 202 2.57 16.17 1.42
N GLU A 203 2.38 14.85 1.53
CA GLU A 203 3.45 13.90 1.85
C GLU A 203 4.18 13.45 0.57
N GLN A 204 5.51 13.38 0.64
CA GLN A 204 6.37 12.84 -0.42
C GLN A 204 6.22 11.31 -0.47
N LEU A 205 5.11 10.83 -1.04
CA LEU A 205 4.99 9.42 -1.41
C LEU A 205 5.94 9.11 -2.55
N GLU A 206 6.36 7.84 -2.58
CA GLU A 206 7.36 7.31 -3.50
C GLU A 206 7.07 7.75 -4.93
N HIS A 207 7.99 8.57 -5.47
CA HIS A 207 7.88 9.18 -6.79
C HIS A 207 7.64 8.17 -7.93
N ALA A 208 8.04 6.91 -7.73
CA ALA A 208 7.90 5.84 -8.70
C ALA A 208 6.43 5.53 -9.02
N GLU A 209 5.57 5.37 -8.02
CA GLU A 209 4.18 4.97 -8.23
C GLU A 209 3.34 6.08 -8.89
N VAL A 210 3.55 7.32 -8.45
CA VAL A 210 2.91 8.50 -9.04
C VAL A 210 3.30 8.64 -10.51
N SER A 211 4.56 8.35 -10.85
CA SER A 211 5.01 8.38 -12.24
C SER A 211 4.30 7.32 -13.10
N THR A 212 4.07 6.11 -12.56
CA THR A 212 3.31 5.06 -13.28
C THR A 212 1.85 5.46 -13.52
N ALA A 213 1.21 6.08 -12.54
CA ALA A 213 -0.17 6.56 -12.64
C ALA A 213 -0.29 7.70 -13.66
N LEU A 214 0.60 8.70 -13.61
CA LEU A 214 0.61 9.82 -14.55
C LEU A 214 0.88 9.37 -15.99
N ARG A 215 1.77 8.38 -16.17
CA ARG A 215 2.03 7.75 -17.47
C ARG A 215 0.78 7.10 -18.04
N TYR A 216 0.08 6.31 -17.23
CA TYR A 216 -1.16 5.66 -17.67
C TYR A 216 -2.22 6.69 -18.07
N LEU A 217 -2.43 7.72 -17.25
CA LEU A 217 -3.37 8.80 -17.56
C LEU A 217 -3.01 9.56 -18.83
N GLY A 218 -1.73 9.90 -19.03
CA GLY A 218 -1.26 10.55 -20.25
C GLY A 218 -1.59 9.74 -21.51
N GLN A 219 -1.36 8.42 -21.47
CA GLN A 219 -1.70 7.52 -22.58
C GLN A 219 -3.21 7.38 -22.77
N TYR A 220 -3.98 7.33 -21.69
CA TYR A 220 -5.45 7.26 -21.73
C TYR A 220 -6.05 8.52 -22.37
N TYR A 221 -5.66 9.71 -21.92
CA TYR A 221 -6.14 10.97 -22.49
C TYR A 221 -5.73 11.15 -23.95
N PHE A 222 -4.53 10.71 -24.33
CA PHE A 222 -4.09 10.72 -25.72
C PHE A 222 -4.99 9.85 -26.61
N LYS A 223 -5.34 8.62 -26.17
CA LYS A 223 -6.27 7.73 -26.89
C LYS A 223 -7.67 8.36 -27.03
N ASN A 224 -8.12 9.08 -26.00
CA ASN A 224 -9.44 9.74 -25.98
C ASN A 224 -9.47 11.12 -26.67
N LYS A 225 -8.37 11.53 -27.33
CA LYS A 225 -8.21 12.82 -28.01
C LYS A 225 -8.34 14.06 -27.09
N LEU A 226 -8.13 13.89 -25.79
CA LEU A 226 -8.12 14.96 -24.79
C LEU A 226 -6.68 15.49 -24.64
N TYR A 227 -6.21 16.21 -25.66
CA TYR A 227 -4.80 16.57 -25.78
C TYR A 227 -4.31 17.60 -24.74
N GLU A 228 -5.20 18.44 -24.19
CA GLU A 228 -4.84 19.41 -23.16
C GLU A 228 -4.49 18.72 -21.83
N GLU A 229 -5.39 17.86 -21.34
CA GLU A 229 -5.19 17.06 -20.12
C GLU A 229 -3.99 16.10 -20.28
N ALA A 230 -3.84 15.48 -21.45
CA ALA A 230 -2.68 14.65 -21.78
C ALA A 230 -1.37 15.46 -21.70
N SER A 231 -1.36 16.71 -22.17
CA SER A 231 -0.16 17.56 -22.12
C SER A 231 0.21 17.96 -20.68
N LEU A 232 -0.79 18.22 -19.82
CA LEU A 232 -0.57 18.52 -18.41
C LEU A 232 0.02 17.31 -17.66
N CYS A 233 -0.56 16.13 -17.87
CA CYS A 233 -0.02 14.88 -17.30
C CYS A 233 1.41 14.63 -17.79
N ALA A 234 1.68 14.81 -19.08
CA ALA A 234 3.00 14.58 -19.66
C ALA A 234 4.07 15.59 -19.20
N GLN A 235 3.68 16.85 -18.95
CA GLN A 235 4.55 17.85 -18.30
C GLN A 235 4.91 17.40 -16.88
N ARG A 236 3.92 17.01 -16.08
CA ARG A 236 4.16 16.48 -14.72
C ARG A 236 4.98 15.18 -14.73
N CYS A 237 4.81 14.31 -15.73
CA CYS A 237 5.68 13.14 -15.91
C CYS A 237 7.15 13.51 -16.12
N CYS A 238 7.45 14.64 -16.78
CA CYS A 238 8.82 15.07 -17.04
C CYS A 238 9.61 15.44 -15.78
N ASP A 239 8.91 15.78 -14.69
CA ASP A 239 9.51 16.12 -13.40
C ASP A 239 10.08 14.88 -12.70
N TYR A 240 9.60 13.68 -13.05
CA TYR A 240 10.06 12.41 -12.50
C TYR A 240 11.13 11.78 -13.39
N ASN A 241 12.23 11.32 -12.79
CA ASN A 241 13.38 10.78 -13.52
C ASN A 241 13.02 9.54 -14.37
N ASP A 242 12.21 8.63 -13.83
CA ASP A 242 11.90 7.34 -14.47
C ASP A 242 10.98 7.48 -15.68
N ALA A 243 10.03 8.42 -15.65
CA ALA A 243 9.02 8.62 -16.69
C ALA A 243 9.35 9.77 -17.67
N ARG A 244 10.54 10.38 -17.55
CA ARG A 244 10.90 11.60 -18.27
C ARG A 244 10.97 11.43 -19.79
N GLU A 245 11.56 10.33 -20.25
CA GLU A 245 11.72 10.07 -21.68
C GLU A 245 10.37 9.79 -22.35
N GLU A 246 9.52 9.00 -21.69
CA GLU A 246 8.17 8.70 -22.16
C GLU A 246 7.28 9.93 -22.14
N GLY A 247 7.36 10.78 -21.10
CA GLY A 247 6.66 12.06 -21.04
C GLY A 247 7.04 12.98 -22.20
N LYS A 248 8.33 13.10 -22.50
CA LYS A 248 8.81 13.87 -23.66
C LYS A 248 8.36 13.27 -24.99
N ALA A 249 8.36 11.94 -25.12
CA ALA A 249 7.86 11.27 -26.32
C ALA A 249 6.37 11.55 -26.55
N LEU A 250 5.56 11.49 -25.48
CA LEU A 250 4.13 11.78 -25.52
C LEU A 250 3.86 13.24 -25.90
N LEU A 251 4.64 14.19 -25.36
CA LEU A 251 4.55 15.61 -25.76
C LEU A 251 4.86 15.84 -27.25
N ARG A 252 5.87 15.15 -27.82
CA ARG A 252 6.16 15.22 -29.26
C ARG A 252 5.05 14.63 -30.12
N GLN A 253 4.43 13.53 -29.67
CA GLN A 253 3.28 12.95 -30.36
C GLN A 253 2.09 13.90 -30.33
N ILE A 254 1.82 14.57 -29.20
CA ILE A 254 0.77 15.59 -29.10
C ILE A 254 1.05 16.76 -30.04
N SER A 255 2.30 17.26 -30.11
CA SER A 255 2.63 18.38 -31.00
C SER A 255 2.44 18.01 -32.47
N GLN A 256 2.92 16.82 -32.90
CA GLN A 256 2.73 16.34 -34.27
C GLN A 256 1.25 16.20 -34.66
N VAL A 257 0.40 15.72 -33.75
CA VAL A 257 -1.04 15.60 -34.00
C VAL A 257 -1.71 16.97 -34.03
N ARG A 258 -1.29 17.94 -33.21
CA ARG A 258 -1.78 19.32 -33.27
C ARG A 258 -1.40 19.99 -34.60
N ASP A 259 -0.16 19.85 -35.04
CA ASP A 259 0.31 20.39 -36.32
C ASP A 259 -0.49 19.81 -37.51
N GLN A 260 -0.87 18.53 -37.43
CA GLN A 260 -1.74 17.88 -38.44
C GLN A 260 -3.19 18.37 -38.41
N ILE A 261 -3.72 18.75 -37.24
CA ILE A 261 -5.08 19.29 -37.07
C ILE A 261 -5.16 20.77 -37.48
N GLU A 262 -4.06 21.52 -37.38
CA GLU A 262 -3.98 22.89 -37.91
C GLU A 262 -3.84 22.91 -39.45
N THR A 263 -3.50 21.77 -40.06
CA THR A 263 -3.49 21.58 -41.52
C THR A 263 -4.67 20.72 -42.01
N PRO A 264 -5.91 21.23 -42.02
CA PRO A 264 -6.80 20.89 -43.14
C PRO A 264 -7.54 22.11 -43.71
N SER A 265 -7.44 22.23 -45.05
CA SER A 265 -8.34 22.96 -45.96
C SER A 265 -8.54 24.47 -45.75
N THR A 266 -7.62 25.27 -46.29
CA THR A 266 -8.02 26.42 -47.11
C THR A 266 -8.73 25.91 -48.38
N ASP A 267 -9.96 25.42 -48.24
CA ASP A 267 -10.94 25.40 -49.34
C ASP A 267 -12.34 25.03 -48.83
N LEU A 268 -13.27 25.94 -49.15
CA LEU A 268 -14.73 25.79 -49.28
C LEU A 268 -15.64 25.84 -48.03
N PHE A 269 -16.24 27.02 -47.87
CA PHE A 269 -17.60 27.32 -47.39
C PHE A 269 -18.60 26.14 -47.35
N ALA A 270 -19.24 25.92 -46.18
CA ALA A 270 -20.71 25.96 -46.00
C ALA A 270 -21.10 25.69 -44.52
N PRO A 271 -22.18 26.29 -43.98
CA PRO A 271 -22.56 26.17 -42.58
C PRO A 271 -23.57 25.04 -42.36
N LEU A 272 -23.41 24.24 -41.30
CA LEU A 272 -24.46 23.33 -40.84
C LEU A 272 -24.68 23.38 -39.33
N SER A 273 -25.97 23.52 -39.03
CA SER A 273 -26.68 23.48 -37.76
C SER A 273 -26.60 22.14 -37.03
N ASN A 274 -26.60 22.19 -35.69
CA ASN A 274 -27.55 21.53 -34.76
C ASN A 274 -26.92 20.95 -33.49
N ASN A 275 -27.41 21.48 -32.36
CA ASN A 275 -27.86 20.78 -31.15
C ASN A 275 -27.64 19.25 -31.06
N THR A 276 -26.89 18.78 -30.05
CA THR A 276 -27.40 18.19 -28.78
C THR A 276 -26.25 17.56 -27.96
N PRO A 277 -26.42 17.38 -26.62
CA PRO A 277 -25.31 17.23 -25.68
C PRO A 277 -25.02 15.77 -25.32
N ALA A 278 -23.75 15.35 -25.41
CA ALA A 278 -23.26 14.16 -24.74
C ALA A 278 -22.77 14.54 -23.33
N ARG A 279 -23.22 13.75 -22.34
CA ARG A 279 -22.99 13.88 -20.90
C ARG A 279 -21.50 14.11 -20.58
N ARG A 280 -21.13 15.35 -20.26
CA ARG A 280 -19.80 15.71 -19.77
C ARG A 280 -19.60 15.12 -18.37
N VAL A 281 -18.57 14.29 -18.21
CA VAL A 281 -17.84 14.24 -16.95
C VAL A 281 -17.18 15.60 -16.80
N SER A 282 -17.41 16.26 -15.67
CA SER A 282 -16.93 17.61 -15.41
C SER A 282 -15.39 17.67 -15.43
N PRO A 283 -14.77 18.60 -16.19
CA PRO A 283 -13.33 18.78 -16.19
C PRO A 283 -12.86 19.32 -14.84
N LEU A 284 -11.72 18.82 -14.37
CA LEU A 284 -11.06 19.22 -13.14
C LEU A 284 -10.61 20.69 -13.19
N ASN A 285 -11.13 21.52 -12.28
CA ASN A 285 -10.53 22.82 -11.94
C ASN A 285 -9.28 22.58 -11.06
N LEU A 286 -8.12 22.41 -11.71
CA LEU A 286 -6.81 22.28 -11.07
C LEU A 286 -6.02 23.59 -11.00
N ILE A 287 -6.66 24.75 -11.21
CA ILE A 287 -5.98 26.06 -11.32
C ILE A 287 -5.82 26.76 -9.96
N SER A 288 -6.70 26.51 -8.99
CA SER A 288 -6.49 27.06 -7.65
C SER A 288 -5.68 26.06 -6.85
N PHE A 289 -4.36 26.26 -6.75
CA PHE A 289 -3.48 25.96 -5.62
C PHE A 289 -2.05 25.86 -6.15
N THR A 290 -1.36 26.99 -6.12
CA THR A 290 0.09 27.11 -6.09
C THR A 290 0.45 27.93 -4.83
N PRO A 291 1.69 27.80 -4.34
CA PRO A 291 2.06 27.29 -3.01
C PRO A 291 1.65 28.16 -1.80
#